data_AF-A0A1J7C7R3-F1
#
_entry.id   AF-A0A1J7C7R3-F1
#
_cell.length_a   1.000
_cell.length_b   1.000
_cell.length_c   1.000
_cell.angle_alpha   90.00
_cell.angle_beta   90.00
_cell.angle_gamma   90.00
#
_symmetry.space_group_name_H-M   'P 1'
#
loop_
_entity.id
_entity.type
_entity.pdbx_description
1 polymer ?
#
loop_
_entity_poly.entity_id
_entity_poly.type
_entity_poly.pdbx_seq_one_letter_code
_entity_poly.pdbx_strand_id
1 'polypeptide(L)'
;MPDSEHNRARRHLLQGVAATWLLSVSRVGFASTPTIVAVRIWPASSYTRVTLESNVTLKYRTFTLSGPERLVLDIEGLRLNSMLSQLSGKVRPEDPYISQVRVGQFDGQTVRLVLELKQKVAPRFLTLAPAHGFRHRLVLDLYPHQGSRSAVQDDPLLALLEDYNKGDLARTLPPESQAPQAGKAGRDRPVVVMLDPGHGGEDPGAIGKYKTREKDIVLQIARRLSALIKREPNMQVYMTRNEDVFIPLKVRVAKARKQRADLFVSIHADAFTRRTAHGASVFALSTKGATSAAARYLAQTQNAADEIGGVSKSGDRYLDHTIFDLMQTATINDSLKFGKHVLSHVGKITQLHKKSVDQAGFAVLKAPDIPSILVETAFISNIQEERRLRTARYQQQMAEAILAGIKAYFAAGGILARR
;
A
#
# COMPACT_ATOMS: atom_id res chain seq x y z
N MET A 1 -65.65 20.68 43.77
CA MET A 1 -64.46 20.64 42.89
C MET A 1 -63.20 20.65 43.75
N PRO A 2 -62.67 19.46 44.13
CA PRO A 2 -61.24 19.33 44.37
C PRO A 2 -60.71 17.97 43.87
N ASP A 3 -60.21 17.89 42.64
CA ASP A 3 -59.60 16.64 42.10
C ASP A 3 -58.24 16.86 41.39
N SER A 4 -57.67 18.06 41.48
CA SER A 4 -56.46 18.39 40.70
C SER A 4 -55.13 18.09 41.40
N GLU A 5 -55.10 18.05 42.74
CA GLU A 5 -53.88 17.88 43.53
C GLU A 5 -53.40 16.41 43.57
N HIS A 6 -54.32 15.45 43.63
CA HIS A 6 -53.98 14.02 43.76
C HIS A 6 -53.31 13.42 42.50
N ASN A 7 -53.48 14.06 41.34
CA ASN A 7 -52.93 13.61 40.06
C ASN A 7 -51.47 14.04 39.82
N ARG A 8 -50.98 15.10 40.48
CA ARG A 8 -49.59 15.56 40.32
C ARG A 8 -48.59 14.66 41.03
N ALA A 9 -48.90 14.24 42.26
CA ALA A 9 -48.03 13.34 43.02
C ALA A 9 -47.85 11.97 42.34
N ARG A 10 -48.93 11.39 41.80
CA ARG A 10 -48.87 10.14 41.01
C ARG A 10 -48.07 10.29 39.72
N ARG A 11 -48.18 11.42 39.03
CA ARG A 11 -47.39 11.71 37.82
C ARG A 11 -45.90 11.84 38.12
N HIS A 12 -45.53 12.52 39.21
CA HIS A 12 -44.13 12.63 39.60
C HIS A 12 -43.55 11.29 40.07
N LEU A 13 -44.33 10.45 40.75
CA LEU A 13 -43.91 9.10 41.14
C LEU A 13 -43.69 8.19 39.92
N LEU A 14 -44.61 8.22 38.94
CA LEU A 14 -44.50 7.45 37.71
C LEU A 14 -43.34 7.94 36.80
N GLN A 15 -43.10 9.26 36.75
CA GLN A 15 -41.94 9.84 36.06
C GLN A 15 -40.62 9.46 36.74
N GLY A 16 -40.59 9.41 38.07
CA GLY A 16 -39.43 8.94 38.83
C GLY A 16 -39.11 7.47 38.57
N VAL A 17 -40.12 6.59 38.60
CA VAL A 17 -39.94 5.15 38.33
C VAL A 17 -39.50 4.90 36.88
N ALA A 18 -40.03 5.64 35.91
CA ALA A 18 -39.61 5.56 34.50
C ALA A 18 -38.15 6.04 34.30
N ALA A 19 -37.73 7.09 35.00
CA ALA A 19 -36.35 7.58 34.95
C ALA A 19 -35.35 6.58 35.57
N THR A 20 -35.73 5.91 36.66
CA THR A 20 -34.88 4.87 37.28
C THR A 20 -34.78 3.61 36.40
N TRP A 21 -35.84 3.25 35.70
CA TRP A 21 -35.82 2.15 34.71
C TRP A 21 -35.04 2.50 33.42
N LEU A 22 -35.01 3.77 33.02
CA LEU A 22 -34.18 4.24 31.90
C LEU A 22 -32.68 4.31 32.27
N LEU A 23 -32.34 4.51 33.54
CA LEU A 23 -30.95 4.52 34.04
C LEU A 23 -30.42 3.11 34.39
N SER A 24 -31.29 2.14 34.66
CA SER A 24 -30.90 0.75 34.93
C SER A 24 -30.60 -0.08 33.67
N VAL A 25 -30.86 0.47 32.47
CA VAL A 25 -30.35 -0.05 31.19
C VAL A 25 -29.08 0.71 30.78
N SER A 26 -28.21 1.02 31.75
CA SER A 26 -26.81 1.22 31.42
C SER A 26 -26.30 -0.13 30.92
N ARG A 27 -26.08 -0.24 29.60
CA ARG A 27 -25.31 -1.34 29.04
C ARG A 27 -23.98 -1.36 29.78
N VAL A 28 -23.84 -2.24 30.77
CA VAL A 28 -22.54 -2.62 31.28
C VAL A 28 -21.87 -3.28 30.09
N GLY A 29 -21.15 -2.48 29.30
CA GLY A 29 -20.37 -2.97 28.20
C GLY A 29 -19.37 -3.92 28.81
N PHE A 30 -19.58 -5.22 28.64
CA PHE A 30 -18.56 -6.22 28.93
C PHE A 30 -17.33 -5.80 28.14
N ALA A 31 -16.35 -5.19 28.80
CA ALA A 31 -15.08 -4.89 28.20
C ALA A 31 -14.50 -6.23 27.77
N SER A 32 -14.47 -6.48 26.45
CA SER A 32 -13.93 -7.73 25.95
C SER A 32 -12.48 -7.82 26.40
N THR A 33 -12.10 -8.93 27.03
CA THR A 33 -10.71 -9.18 27.41
C THR A 33 -9.82 -9.02 26.18
N PRO A 34 -8.78 -8.16 26.24
CA PRO A 34 -7.84 -8.00 25.13
C PRO A 34 -7.24 -9.35 24.74
N THR A 35 -7.26 -9.66 23.45
CA THR A 35 -6.67 -10.88 22.89
C THR A 35 -6.06 -10.58 21.53
N ILE A 36 -4.95 -11.27 21.24
CA ILE A 36 -4.27 -11.22 19.96
C ILE A 36 -4.85 -12.31 19.07
N VAL A 37 -5.36 -11.90 17.91
CA VAL A 37 -5.97 -12.81 16.92
C VAL A 37 -4.98 -13.20 15.83
N ALA A 38 -3.96 -12.39 15.57
CA ALA A 38 -2.91 -12.71 14.62
C ALA A 38 -1.63 -11.91 14.89
N VAL A 39 -0.50 -12.47 14.49
CA VAL A 39 0.81 -11.82 14.53
C VAL A 39 1.55 -12.02 13.21
N ARG A 40 2.23 -10.98 12.72
CA ARG A 40 2.92 -10.99 11.43
C ARG A 40 4.26 -10.24 11.53
N ILE A 41 5.26 -10.72 10.79
CA ILE A 41 6.56 -10.07 10.62
C ILE A 41 6.84 -9.99 9.11
N TRP A 42 7.16 -8.79 8.63
CA TRP A 42 7.52 -8.50 7.25
C TRP A 42 8.95 -7.95 7.20
N PRO A 43 9.97 -8.83 7.05
CA PRO A 43 11.33 -8.40 6.90
C PRO A 43 11.55 -7.79 5.51
N ALA A 44 12.16 -6.60 5.49
CA ALA A 44 12.59 -5.95 4.26
C ALA A 44 13.83 -5.10 4.52
N SER A 45 14.61 -4.81 3.48
CA SER A 45 15.84 -4.04 3.60
C SER A 45 15.60 -2.62 4.11
N SER A 46 14.52 -1.96 3.68
CA SER A 46 14.19 -0.60 4.12
C SER A 46 13.67 -0.56 5.56
N TYR A 47 12.86 -1.53 5.99
CA TYR A 47 12.42 -1.64 7.38
C TYR A 47 11.79 -3.01 7.63
N THR A 48 11.88 -3.52 8.85
CA THR A 48 11.06 -4.67 9.28
C THR A 48 9.77 -4.18 9.92
N ARG A 49 8.61 -4.70 9.48
CA ARG A 49 7.32 -4.45 10.13
C ARG A 49 6.88 -5.62 10.99
N VAL A 50 6.50 -5.34 12.23
CA VAL A 50 5.81 -6.29 13.12
C VAL A 50 4.38 -5.80 13.32
N THR A 51 3.41 -6.66 13.04
CA THR A 51 1.98 -6.35 13.23
C THR A 51 1.36 -7.29 14.26
N LEU A 52 0.74 -6.70 15.28
CA LEU A 52 -0.09 -7.40 16.25
C LEU A 52 -1.55 -7.03 15.99
N GLU A 53 -2.38 -8.01 15.66
CA GLU A 53 -3.80 -7.80 15.43
C GLU A 53 -4.61 -8.29 16.63
N SER A 54 -5.53 -7.45 17.12
CA SER A 54 -6.27 -7.67 18.35
C SER A 54 -7.76 -7.33 18.21
N ASN A 55 -8.58 -7.87 19.12
CA ASN A 55 -10.01 -7.55 19.20
C ASN A 55 -10.30 -6.13 19.73
N VAL A 56 -9.31 -5.47 20.34
CA VAL A 56 -9.40 -4.13 20.92
C VAL A 56 -8.14 -3.34 20.63
N THR A 57 -8.18 -2.02 20.78
CA THR A 57 -6.98 -1.18 20.78
C THR A 57 -6.08 -1.54 21.97
N LEU A 58 -4.80 -1.84 21.69
CA LEU A 58 -3.82 -2.22 22.71
C LEU A 58 -3.23 -0.99 23.42
N LYS A 59 -3.11 -1.07 24.74
CA LYS A 59 -2.32 -0.15 25.56
C LYS A 59 -0.93 -0.73 25.74
N TYR A 60 0.10 0.07 25.53
CA TYR A 60 1.46 -0.44 25.57
C TYR A 60 2.48 0.60 26.00
N ARG A 61 3.63 0.12 26.49
CA ARG A 61 4.82 0.90 26.82
C ARG A 61 6.02 0.33 26.07
N THR A 62 6.96 1.21 25.74
CA THR A 62 8.16 0.83 24.99
C THR A 62 9.39 1.39 25.65
N PHE A 63 10.47 0.63 25.62
CA PHE A 63 11.80 1.07 26.02
C PHE A 63 12.86 0.22 25.32
N THR A 64 14.09 0.72 25.30
CA THR A 64 15.24 0.01 24.73
C THR A 64 16.18 -0.46 25.83
N LEU A 65 16.89 -1.55 25.56
CA LEU A 65 17.98 -2.04 26.41
C LEU A 65 19.22 -2.21 25.53
N SER A 66 20.39 -1.93 26.09
CA SER A 66 21.68 -2.16 25.44
C SER A 66 22.37 -3.42 26.01
N GLY A 67 23.34 -3.96 25.27
CA GLY A 67 24.12 -5.14 25.65
C GLY A 67 23.32 -6.44 25.86
N PRO A 68 22.70 -7.07 24.83
CA PRO A 68 22.59 -6.66 23.42
C PRO A 68 21.48 -5.61 23.19
N GLU A 69 21.50 -4.96 22.02
CA GLU A 69 20.46 -4.01 21.60
C GLU A 69 19.10 -4.72 21.52
N ARG A 70 18.12 -4.25 22.29
CA ARG A 70 16.78 -4.81 22.36
C ARG A 70 15.73 -3.71 22.39
N LEU A 71 14.63 -3.94 21.68
CA LEU A 71 13.41 -3.17 21.83
C LEU A 71 12.40 -4.00 22.63
N VAL A 72 11.91 -3.43 23.73
CA VAL A 72 10.92 -4.07 24.60
C VAL A 72 9.58 -3.38 24.44
N LEU A 73 8.53 -4.17 24.29
CA LEU A 73 7.14 -3.74 24.20
C LEU A 73 6.33 -4.48 25.27
N ASP A 74 5.83 -3.72 26.25
CA ASP A 74 4.93 -4.20 27.28
C ASP A 74 3.50 -3.87 26.91
N ILE A 75 2.64 -4.87 26.81
CA ILE A 75 1.24 -4.72 26.41
C ILE A 75 0.35 -5.01 27.61
N GLU A 76 -0.37 -3.99 28.06
CA GLU A 76 -1.20 -4.01 29.26
C GLU A 76 -2.58 -4.64 29.00
N GLY A 77 -3.12 -5.33 30.01
CA GLY A 77 -4.43 -5.99 29.97
C GLY A 77 -4.47 -7.26 29.11
N LEU A 78 -3.32 -7.80 28.73
CA LEU A 78 -3.21 -8.94 27.82
C LEU A 78 -2.73 -10.19 28.56
N ARG A 79 -3.32 -11.33 28.22
CA ARG A 79 -2.82 -12.65 28.60
C ARG A 79 -2.17 -13.34 27.42
N LEU A 80 -1.05 -14.01 27.68
CA LEU A 80 -0.31 -14.76 26.68
C LEU A 80 -1.22 -15.85 26.10
N ASN A 81 -1.28 -15.90 24.77
CA ASN A 81 -2.04 -16.90 24.04
C ASN A 81 -1.16 -17.59 22.98
N SER A 82 -1.72 -18.62 22.33
CA SER A 82 -1.00 -19.39 21.31
C SER A 82 -0.58 -18.54 20.11
N MET A 83 -1.38 -17.53 19.71
CA MET A 83 -1.06 -16.65 18.60
C MET A 83 0.19 -15.81 18.87
N LEU A 84 0.28 -15.22 20.05
CA LEU A 84 1.47 -14.47 20.48
C LEU A 84 2.71 -15.35 20.58
N SER A 85 2.54 -16.58 21.07
CA SER A 85 3.64 -17.53 21.23
C SER A 85 4.26 -17.95 19.88
N GLN A 86 3.49 -17.86 18.79
CA GLN A 86 3.99 -18.12 17.43
C GLN A 86 4.88 -17.00 16.87
N LEU A 87 4.90 -15.81 17.48
CA LEU A 87 5.66 -14.67 16.96
C LEU A 87 7.16 -14.98 16.86
N SER A 88 7.72 -15.67 17.86
CA SER A 88 9.13 -16.07 17.89
C SER A 88 9.51 -16.93 16.67
N GLY A 89 8.62 -17.83 16.24
CA GLY A 89 8.84 -18.69 15.08
C GLY A 89 8.61 -18.03 13.72
N LYS A 90 8.19 -16.76 13.68
CA LYS A 90 8.00 -15.97 12.44
C LYS A 90 9.22 -15.14 12.07
N VAL A 91 10.19 -14.99 12.98
CA VAL A 91 11.45 -14.31 12.69
C VAL A 91 12.23 -15.16 11.71
N ARG A 92 12.63 -14.56 10.59
CA ARG A 92 13.40 -15.28 9.58
C ARG A 92 14.89 -14.97 9.75
N PRO A 93 15.80 -15.94 9.50
CA PRO A 93 17.24 -15.70 9.60
C PRO A 93 17.72 -14.51 8.78
N GLU A 94 17.10 -14.26 7.62
CA GLU A 94 17.40 -13.17 6.70
C GLU A 94 16.83 -11.79 7.12
N ASP A 95 16.08 -11.69 8.23
CA ASP A 95 15.56 -10.41 8.71
C ASP A 95 16.72 -9.43 9.00
N PRO A 96 16.78 -8.25 8.37
CA PRO A 96 17.93 -7.34 8.53
C PRO A 96 17.95 -6.61 9.89
N TYR A 97 16.83 -6.61 10.63
CA TYR A 97 16.68 -5.82 11.85
C TYR A 97 16.50 -6.70 13.09
N ILE A 98 15.74 -7.78 13.01
CA ILE A 98 15.40 -8.64 14.15
C ILE A 98 16.27 -9.90 14.14
N SER A 99 16.98 -10.14 15.24
CA SER A 99 17.72 -11.38 15.49
C SER A 99 16.79 -12.48 16.00
N GLN A 100 16.04 -12.16 17.07
CA GLN A 100 15.05 -13.05 17.65
C GLN A 100 13.96 -12.25 18.37
N VAL A 101 12.79 -12.88 18.54
CA VAL A 101 11.72 -12.33 19.37
C VAL A 101 11.44 -13.31 20.50
N ARG A 102 11.32 -12.77 21.71
CA ARG A 102 10.85 -13.50 22.89
C ARG A 102 9.54 -12.90 23.35
N VAL A 103 8.58 -13.75 23.68
CA VAL A 103 7.27 -13.32 24.19
C VAL A 103 7.03 -14.06 25.51
N GLY A 104 6.63 -13.33 26.53
CA GLY A 104 6.35 -13.92 27.84
C GLY A 104 5.30 -13.13 28.62
N GLN A 105 4.63 -13.81 29.54
CA GLN A 105 3.80 -13.15 30.54
C GLN A 105 4.73 -12.49 31.56
N PHE A 106 4.78 -11.15 31.59
CA PHE A 106 5.65 -10.41 32.51
C PHE A 106 5.04 -10.35 33.93
N ASP A 107 3.73 -10.10 34.00
CA ASP A 107 2.94 -10.13 35.22
C ASP A 107 1.50 -10.60 34.92
N GLY A 108 0.60 -10.62 35.91
CA GLY A 108 -0.78 -11.12 35.74
C GLY A 108 -1.65 -10.39 34.70
N GLN A 109 -1.23 -9.22 34.22
CA GLN A 109 -1.96 -8.36 33.26
C GLN A 109 -1.10 -7.91 32.07
N THR A 110 0.21 -8.14 32.08
CA THR A 110 1.13 -7.62 31.06
C THR A 110 1.83 -8.74 30.30
N VAL A 111 1.75 -8.70 28.97
CA VAL A 111 2.61 -9.51 28.10
C VAL A 111 3.78 -8.65 27.62
N ARG A 112 5.00 -9.16 27.77
CA ARG A 112 6.23 -8.51 27.30
C ARG A 112 6.74 -9.19 26.03
N LEU A 113 6.97 -8.38 25.01
CA LEU A 113 7.66 -8.75 23.78
C LEU A 113 9.05 -8.14 23.83
N VAL A 114 10.08 -8.95 23.61
CA VAL A 114 11.48 -8.51 23.53
C VAL A 114 12.00 -8.86 22.14
N LEU A 115 12.27 -7.84 21.35
CA LEU A 115 12.90 -7.95 20.03
C LEU A 115 14.40 -7.70 20.22
N GLU A 116 15.22 -8.72 20.06
CA GLU A 116 16.67 -8.56 19.99
C GLU A 116 17.06 -8.11 18.59
N LEU A 117 17.86 -7.05 18.50
CA LEU A 117 18.12 -6.33 17.26
C LEU A 117 19.51 -6.63 16.72
N LYS A 118 19.63 -6.76 15.39
CA LYS A 118 20.91 -6.92 14.67
C LYS A 118 21.67 -5.61 14.50
N GLN A 119 20.97 -4.50 14.63
CA GLN A 119 21.51 -3.14 14.45
C GLN A 119 20.65 -2.13 15.23
N LYS A 120 21.17 -0.91 15.40
CA LYS A 120 20.40 0.18 16.01
C LYS A 120 19.26 0.59 15.09
N VAL A 121 18.07 0.75 15.67
CA VAL A 121 16.85 1.08 14.92
C VAL A 121 16.21 2.37 15.45
N ALA A 122 15.43 3.01 14.59
CA ALA A 122 14.49 4.07 14.93
C ALA A 122 13.06 3.49 14.85
N PRO A 123 12.50 2.99 15.96
CA PRO A 123 11.19 2.34 15.94
C PRO A 123 10.06 3.36 15.77
N ARG A 124 9.07 3.04 14.95
CA ARG A 124 7.85 3.82 14.78
C ARG A 124 6.64 2.95 15.05
N PHE A 125 5.75 3.43 15.92
CA PHE A 125 4.53 2.72 16.29
C PHE A 125 3.30 3.39 15.68
N LEU A 126 2.36 2.57 15.19
CA LEU A 126 1.07 3.03 14.68
C LEU A 126 -0.05 2.14 15.22
N THR A 127 -1.14 2.78 15.64
CA THR A 127 -2.37 2.09 16.04
C THR A 127 -3.42 2.29 14.96
N LEU A 128 -3.96 1.19 14.41
CA LEU A 128 -4.95 1.22 13.35
C LEU A 128 -6.28 0.65 13.83
N ALA A 129 -7.36 1.33 13.48
CA ALA A 129 -8.72 0.85 13.68
C ALA A 129 -9.05 -0.33 12.73
N PRO A 130 -10.10 -1.12 13.03
CA PRO A 130 -10.57 -2.18 12.14
C PRO A 130 -10.95 -1.65 10.76
N ALA A 131 -10.45 -2.31 9.71
CA ALA A 131 -10.72 -1.96 8.32
C ALA A 131 -10.43 -3.14 7.39
N HIS A 132 -11.17 -3.27 6.28
CA HIS A 132 -10.93 -4.25 5.20
C HIS A 132 -10.69 -5.70 5.67
N GLY A 133 -11.46 -6.14 6.66
CA GLY A 133 -11.36 -7.50 7.23
C GLY A 133 -10.32 -7.67 8.33
N PHE A 134 -9.48 -6.67 8.59
CA PHE A 134 -8.58 -6.61 9.74
C PHE A 134 -9.29 -6.04 10.97
N ARG A 135 -8.91 -6.53 12.15
CA ARG A 135 -9.30 -5.95 13.43
C ARG A 135 -8.39 -4.78 13.82
N HIS A 136 -8.35 -4.43 15.11
CA HIS A 136 -7.40 -3.44 15.61
C HIS A 136 -5.98 -3.92 15.38
N ARG A 137 -5.07 -3.04 14.97
CA ARG A 137 -3.67 -3.39 14.74
C ARG A 137 -2.74 -2.44 15.47
N LEU A 138 -1.77 -3.00 16.18
CA LEU A 138 -0.56 -2.30 16.60
C LEU A 138 0.56 -2.67 15.63
N VAL A 139 1.05 -1.68 14.90
CA VAL A 139 2.11 -1.81 13.90
C VAL A 139 3.39 -1.18 14.45
N LEU A 140 4.48 -1.92 14.35
CA LEU A 140 5.83 -1.49 14.70
C LEU A 140 6.72 -1.59 13.45
N ASP A 141 7.21 -0.45 12.98
CA ASP A 141 8.22 -0.38 11.92
C ASP A 141 9.59 -0.12 12.52
N LEU A 142 10.56 -0.97 12.17
CA LEU A 142 11.95 -0.86 12.58
C LEU A 142 12.77 -0.28 11.42
N TYR A 143 12.94 1.03 11.42
CA TYR A 143 13.82 1.73 10.47
C TYR A 143 15.27 1.70 10.95
N PRO A 144 16.26 1.79 10.05
CA PRO A 144 17.65 1.91 10.47
C PRO A 144 17.89 3.26 11.15
N HIS A 145 18.68 3.29 12.22
CA HIS A 145 19.04 4.53 12.88
C HIS A 145 19.97 5.39 11.99
N GLN A 146 19.74 6.71 11.91
CA GLN A 146 20.49 7.62 11.02
C GLN A 146 22.03 7.65 11.25
N GLY A 147 22.49 7.20 12.42
CA GLY A 147 23.91 7.03 12.73
C GLY A 147 24.58 5.79 12.12
N SER A 148 23.81 4.86 11.55
CA SER A 148 24.32 3.68 10.83
C SER A 148 24.70 4.08 9.39
N ARG A 149 25.81 4.81 9.28
CA ARG A 149 26.17 5.69 8.16
C ARG A 149 26.54 5.03 6.82
N SER A 150 26.59 3.70 6.69
CA SER A 150 27.23 3.09 5.50
C SER A 150 26.30 2.44 4.47
N ALA A 151 24.98 2.40 4.68
CA ALA A 151 24.04 1.83 3.70
C ALA A 151 22.74 2.63 3.48
N VAL A 152 22.40 3.53 4.42
CA VAL A 152 21.09 4.23 4.45
C VAL A 152 21.08 5.51 3.60
N GLN A 153 22.26 6.11 3.37
CA GLN A 153 22.37 7.40 2.67
C GLN A 153 22.10 7.31 1.16
N ASP A 154 22.19 6.10 0.58
CA ASP A 154 22.05 5.89 -0.86
C ASP A 154 20.77 5.14 -1.28
N ASP A 155 19.88 4.73 -0.36
CA ASP A 155 18.58 4.16 -0.73
C ASP A 155 17.53 5.30 -0.88
N PRO A 156 17.11 5.63 -2.11
CA PRO A 156 16.16 6.70 -2.35
C PRO A 156 14.79 6.45 -1.72
N LEU A 157 14.44 5.18 -1.44
CA LEU A 157 13.19 4.80 -0.80
C LEU A 157 13.18 5.14 0.70
N LEU A 158 14.27 4.84 1.42
CA LEU A 158 14.39 5.14 2.85
C LEU A 158 14.20 6.63 3.13
N ALA A 159 14.88 7.49 2.36
CA ALA A 159 14.73 8.94 2.47
C ALA A 159 13.28 9.40 2.25
N LEU A 160 12.58 8.84 1.26
CA LEU A 160 11.17 9.18 1.00
C LEU A 160 10.23 8.71 2.10
N LEU A 161 10.47 7.51 2.66
CA LEU A 161 9.69 7.00 3.80
C LEU A 161 9.89 7.88 5.02
N GLU A 162 11.11 8.36 5.28
CA GLU A 162 11.40 9.29 6.36
C GLU A 162 10.65 10.62 6.19
N ASP A 163 10.73 11.24 5.00
CA ASP A 163 10.02 12.49 4.70
C ASP A 163 8.50 12.32 4.81
N TYR A 164 7.96 11.21 4.31
CA TYR A 164 6.55 10.85 4.46
C TYR A 164 6.13 10.73 5.92
N ASN A 165 6.98 10.08 6.71
CA ASN A 165 6.79 9.86 8.13
C ASN A 165 6.82 11.16 8.96
N LYS A 166 7.53 12.19 8.48
CA LYS A 166 7.57 13.55 9.05
C LYS A 166 6.46 14.47 8.50
N GLY A 167 5.79 14.08 7.41
CA GLY A 167 4.82 14.92 6.70
C GLY A 167 5.46 15.95 5.76
N ASP A 168 6.73 15.77 5.41
CA ASP A 168 7.53 16.68 4.58
C ASP A 168 7.69 16.19 3.13
N LEU A 169 7.06 15.06 2.75
CA LEU A 169 7.22 14.43 1.43
C LEU A 169 7.07 15.39 0.25
N ALA A 170 6.12 16.33 0.30
CA ALA A 170 5.91 17.29 -0.79
C ALA A 170 7.05 18.32 -0.93
N ARG A 171 7.74 18.65 0.17
CA ARG A 171 8.80 19.67 0.19
C ARG A 171 10.12 19.18 -0.41
N THR A 172 10.36 17.88 -0.36
CA THR A 172 11.62 17.26 -0.81
C THR A 172 11.57 16.75 -2.25
N LEU A 173 10.40 16.85 -2.90
CA LEU A 173 10.23 16.46 -4.29
C LEU A 173 10.75 17.53 -5.25
N PRO A 174 11.29 17.13 -6.43
CA PRO A 174 11.62 18.07 -7.49
C PRO A 174 10.41 18.96 -7.82
N PRO A 175 10.64 20.27 -8.09
CA PRO A 175 9.58 21.14 -8.57
C PRO A 175 8.92 20.53 -9.80
N GLU A 176 7.59 20.59 -9.88
CA GLU A 176 6.82 20.07 -11.03
C GLU A 176 7.22 20.75 -12.36
N SER A 177 7.81 21.93 -12.30
CA SER A 177 8.37 22.63 -13.45
C SER A 177 9.69 22.04 -13.98
N GLN A 178 10.33 21.13 -13.24
CA GLN A 178 11.67 20.58 -13.52
C GLN A 178 11.68 19.08 -13.86
N ALA A 179 10.52 18.47 -14.01
CA ALA A 179 10.35 17.08 -14.44
C ALA A 179 9.54 17.02 -15.74
N PRO A 180 9.85 16.11 -16.69
CA PRO A 180 11.01 15.21 -16.79
C PRO A 180 12.34 15.91 -17.10
N GLN A 181 13.47 15.19 -17.08
CA GLN A 181 14.79 15.75 -17.46
C GLN A 181 14.73 16.39 -18.87
N ALA A 182 15.45 17.51 -19.06
CA ALA A 182 15.54 18.18 -20.35
C ALA A 182 16.02 17.23 -21.46
N GLY A 183 15.56 17.45 -22.69
CA GLY A 183 15.81 16.56 -23.84
C GLY A 183 14.71 15.51 -24.05
N LYS A 184 14.57 15.03 -25.29
CA LYS A 184 13.63 13.97 -25.67
C LYS A 184 14.14 12.62 -25.17
N ALA A 185 13.42 12.02 -24.23
CA ALA A 185 13.68 10.64 -23.81
C ALA A 185 13.68 9.69 -25.02
N GLY A 186 14.66 8.79 -25.07
CA GLY A 186 14.84 7.86 -26.19
C GLY A 186 15.55 8.46 -27.41
N ARG A 187 15.93 9.74 -27.38
CA ARG A 187 16.75 10.38 -28.42
C ARG A 187 17.95 11.11 -27.83
N ASP A 188 17.69 12.09 -26.96
CA ASP A 188 18.71 12.97 -26.39
C ASP A 188 19.29 12.40 -25.08
N ARG A 189 18.53 11.50 -24.43
CA ARG A 189 18.90 10.80 -23.19
C ARG A 189 18.12 9.48 -23.06
N PRO A 190 18.55 8.54 -22.20
CA PRO A 190 17.81 7.33 -21.91
C PRO A 190 16.39 7.61 -21.41
N VAL A 191 15.46 6.71 -21.75
CA VAL A 191 14.12 6.68 -21.17
C VAL A 191 14.21 6.11 -19.76
N VAL A 192 13.67 6.79 -18.76
CA VAL A 192 13.57 6.30 -17.40
C VAL A 192 12.16 5.75 -17.15
N VAL A 193 12.04 4.44 -16.93
CA VAL A 193 10.77 3.77 -16.62
C VAL A 193 10.69 3.44 -15.14
N MET A 194 9.66 3.91 -14.45
CA MET A 194 9.33 3.46 -13.10
C MET A 194 8.31 2.32 -13.17
N LEU A 195 8.68 1.16 -12.64
CA LEU A 195 7.78 0.04 -12.45
C LEU A 195 7.27 0.00 -11.01
N ASP A 196 5.97 -0.12 -10.85
CA ASP A 196 5.32 -0.22 -9.56
C ASP A 196 4.59 -1.56 -9.41
N PRO A 197 5.23 -2.61 -8.89
CA PRO A 197 4.50 -3.81 -8.51
C PRO A 197 3.57 -3.49 -7.32
N GLY A 198 2.26 -3.58 -7.57
CA GLY A 198 1.21 -3.24 -6.60
C GLY A 198 1.35 -3.98 -5.25
N HIS A 199 0.76 -3.41 -4.19
CA HIS A 199 0.70 -4.03 -2.84
C HIS A 199 2.08 -4.29 -2.21
N GLY A 200 2.20 -5.29 -1.33
CA GLY A 200 3.45 -5.71 -0.68
C GLY A 200 3.35 -5.71 0.85
N GLY A 201 4.14 -6.54 1.52
CA GLY A 201 4.16 -6.65 2.98
C GLY A 201 2.79 -7.02 3.56
N GLU A 202 2.28 -6.19 4.46
CA GLU A 202 0.97 -6.37 5.13
C GLU A 202 -0.21 -6.39 4.14
N ASP A 203 -0.09 -5.72 3.00
CA ASP A 203 -1.09 -5.72 1.94
C ASP A 203 -0.82 -6.86 0.94
N PRO A 204 -1.63 -7.94 0.93
CA PRO A 204 -1.46 -9.05 0.00
C PRO A 204 -1.96 -8.74 -1.42
N GLY A 205 -2.70 -7.64 -1.60
CA GLY A 205 -3.59 -7.44 -2.75
C GLY A 205 -4.69 -8.50 -2.80
N ALA A 206 -5.27 -8.68 -3.98
CA ALA A 206 -6.28 -9.71 -4.20
C ALA A 206 -5.72 -11.12 -3.96
N ILE A 207 -6.57 -11.99 -3.39
CA ILE A 207 -6.23 -13.39 -3.12
C ILE A 207 -7.11 -14.30 -3.98
N GLY A 208 -6.47 -15.10 -4.83
CA GLY A 208 -7.11 -16.09 -5.69
C GLY A 208 -7.78 -17.22 -4.91
N LYS A 209 -8.58 -18.04 -5.60
CA LYS A 209 -9.29 -19.17 -4.98
C LYS A 209 -8.31 -20.15 -4.35
N TYR A 210 -7.18 -20.38 -5.02
CA TYR A 210 -6.12 -21.29 -4.59
C TYR A 210 -5.00 -20.58 -3.81
N LYS A 211 -5.35 -19.47 -3.15
CA LYS A 211 -4.48 -18.71 -2.22
C LYS A 211 -3.27 -18.04 -2.89
N THR A 212 -3.28 -17.90 -4.22
CA THR A 212 -2.32 -17.05 -4.91
C THR A 212 -2.53 -15.61 -4.48
N ARG A 213 -1.46 -14.91 -4.11
CA ARG A 213 -1.53 -13.50 -3.68
C ARG A 213 -1.05 -12.61 -4.81
N GLU A 214 -1.80 -11.57 -5.11
CA GLU A 214 -1.47 -10.59 -6.14
C GLU A 214 -0.06 -10.03 -5.96
N LYS A 215 0.30 -9.61 -4.74
CA LYS A 215 1.60 -9.00 -4.44
C LYS A 215 2.82 -9.81 -4.90
N ASP A 216 2.70 -11.15 -4.90
CA ASP A 216 3.77 -12.07 -5.29
C ASP A 216 3.88 -12.14 -6.82
N ILE A 217 2.74 -12.24 -7.50
CA ILE A 217 2.63 -12.35 -8.96
C ILE A 217 3.12 -11.06 -9.62
N VAL A 218 2.64 -9.91 -9.15
CA VAL A 218 2.97 -8.62 -9.77
C VAL A 218 4.44 -8.28 -9.58
N LEU A 219 5.05 -8.67 -8.44
CA LEU A 219 6.50 -8.54 -8.23
C LEU A 219 7.30 -9.44 -9.19
N GLN A 220 6.85 -10.67 -9.44
CA GLN A 220 7.50 -11.58 -10.39
C GLN A 220 7.44 -11.03 -11.81
N ILE A 221 6.28 -10.52 -12.25
CA ILE A 221 6.12 -9.89 -13.58
C ILE A 221 7.00 -8.64 -13.68
N ALA A 222 6.98 -7.77 -12.66
CA ALA A 222 7.78 -6.55 -12.65
C ALA A 222 9.29 -6.83 -12.71
N ARG A 223 9.78 -7.88 -12.04
CA ARG A 223 11.19 -8.30 -12.12
C ARG A 223 11.57 -8.80 -13.52
N ARG A 224 10.69 -9.55 -14.19
CA ARG A 224 10.91 -9.98 -15.59
C ARG A 224 10.96 -8.77 -16.52
N LEU A 225 10.01 -7.85 -16.39
CA LEU A 225 9.98 -6.62 -17.17
C LEU A 225 11.21 -5.75 -16.91
N SER A 226 11.63 -5.59 -15.65
CA SER A 226 12.85 -4.89 -15.28
C SER A 226 14.09 -5.52 -15.94
N ALA A 227 14.21 -6.85 -15.91
CA ALA A 227 15.32 -7.56 -16.56
C ALA A 227 15.34 -7.37 -18.08
N LEU A 228 14.17 -7.26 -18.72
CA LEU A 228 14.08 -6.96 -20.15
C LEU A 228 14.46 -5.51 -20.45
N ILE A 229 13.93 -4.53 -19.71
CA ILE A 229 14.25 -3.11 -19.91
C ILE A 229 15.75 -2.85 -19.72
N LYS A 230 16.40 -3.49 -18.74
CA LYS A 230 17.85 -3.37 -18.52
C LYS A 230 18.72 -3.81 -19.71
N ARG A 231 18.17 -4.59 -20.64
CA ARG A 231 18.86 -5.04 -21.86
C ARG A 231 18.67 -4.06 -23.02
N GLU A 232 17.77 -3.09 -22.89
CA GLU A 232 17.54 -2.08 -23.91
C GLU A 232 18.58 -0.95 -23.74
N PRO A 233 19.41 -0.66 -24.76
CA PRO A 233 20.57 0.22 -24.61
C PRO A 233 20.21 1.68 -24.30
N ASN A 234 18.97 2.10 -24.57
CA ASN A 234 18.50 3.47 -24.38
C ASN A 234 17.37 3.59 -23.33
N MET A 235 17.32 2.64 -22.39
CA MET A 235 16.34 2.66 -21.30
C MET A 235 17.00 2.39 -19.95
N GLN A 236 16.43 2.99 -18.92
CA GLN A 236 16.74 2.77 -17.52
C GLN A 236 15.45 2.39 -16.80
N VAL A 237 15.57 1.55 -15.76
CA VAL A 237 14.41 1.09 -15.00
C VAL A 237 14.66 1.19 -13.50
N TYR A 238 13.68 1.74 -12.81
CA TYR A 238 13.59 1.72 -11.35
C TYR A 238 12.33 0.97 -10.92
N MET A 239 12.33 0.45 -9.69
CA MET A 239 11.17 -0.20 -9.11
C MET A 239 10.77 0.48 -7.79
N THR A 240 9.48 0.65 -7.54
CA THR A 240 8.97 1.18 -6.26
C THR A 240 9.37 0.28 -5.10
N ARG A 241 9.25 -1.04 -5.30
CA ARG A 241 9.78 -2.11 -4.44
C ARG A 241 10.37 -3.24 -5.29
N ASN A 242 11.41 -3.90 -4.76
CA ASN A 242 11.96 -5.13 -5.33
C ASN A 242 12.01 -6.27 -4.29
N GLU A 243 11.16 -6.19 -3.28
CA GLU A 243 11.00 -7.17 -2.21
C GLU A 243 9.55 -7.14 -1.68
N ASP A 244 9.22 -8.00 -0.72
CA ASP A 244 7.88 -8.09 -0.11
C ASP A 244 7.70 -7.04 1.01
N VAL A 245 7.74 -5.76 0.62
CA VAL A 245 7.60 -4.61 1.51
C VAL A 245 6.39 -3.76 1.10
N PHE A 246 5.69 -3.21 2.09
CA PHE A 246 4.59 -2.28 1.84
C PHE A 246 5.12 -0.87 1.56
N ILE A 247 4.74 -0.26 0.44
CA ILE A 247 5.07 1.13 0.14
C ILE A 247 3.77 1.95 0.04
N PRO A 248 3.62 3.06 0.80
CA PRO A 248 2.46 3.94 0.68
C PRO A 248 2.26 4.48 -0.74
N LEU A 249 1.01 4.65 -1.18
CA LEU A 249 0.69 5.07 -2.55
C LEU A 249 1.37 6.40 -2.92
N LYS A 250 1.38 7.38 -2.02
CA LYS A 250 2.08 8.66 -2.24
C LYS A 250 3.59 8.52 -2.35
N VAL A 251 4.18 7.58 -1.59
CA VAL A 251 5.63 7.31 -1.66
C VAL A 251 6.00 6.67 -2.99
N ARG A 252 5.12 5.83 -3.57
CA ARG A 252 5.31 5.26 -4.93
C ARG A 252 5.38 6.37 -5.98
N VAL A 253 4.42 7.30 -5.96
CA VAL A 253 4.40 8.47 -6.84
C VAL A 253 5.63 9.35 -6.62
N ALA A 254 5.95 9.64 -5.36
CA ALA A 254 7.11 10.44 -4.98
C ALA A 254 8.42 9.83 -5.48
N LYS A 255 8.57 8.50 -5.42
CA LYS A 255 9.76 7.80 -5.93
C LYS A 255 9.89 7.94 -7.44
N ALA A 256 8.79 7.86 -8.19
CA ALA A 256 8.80 8.09 -9.64
C ALA A 256 9.31 9.50 -9.98
N ARG A 257 8.79 10.51 -9.26
CA ARG A 257 9.18 11.92 -9.44
C ARG A 257 10.63 12.16 -9.02
N LYS A 258 11.06 11.63 -7.88
CA LYS A 258 12.45 11.73 -7.39
C LYS A 258 13.46 11.11 -8.37
N GLN A 259 13.09 10.01 -9.02
CA GLN A 259 13.90 9.36 -10.06
C GLN A 259 13.73 9.96 -11.45
N ARG A 260 12.93 11.03 -11.59
CA ARG A 260 12.66 11.73 -12.85
C ARG A 260 12.19 10.78 -13.95
N ALA A 261 11.29 9.86 -13.60
CA ALA A 261 10.76 8.89 -14.54
C ALA A 261 10.02 9.56 -15.69
N ASP A 262 10.20 9.02 -16.90
CA ASP A 262 9.50 9.42 -18.11
C ASP A 262 8.18 8.66 -18.25
N LEU A 263 8.11 7.43 -17.76
CA LEU A 263 6.89 6.63 -17.71
C LEU A 263 6.73 5.99 -16.34
N PHE A 264 5.48 5.86 -15.91
CA PHE A 264 5.11 5.09 -14.72
C PHE A 264 4.16 3.96 -15.10
N VAL A 265 4.49 2.73 -14.69
CA VAL A 265 3.69 1.53 -14.96
C VAL A 265 3.40 0.82 -13.65
N SER A 266 2.17 0.96 -13.15
CA SER A 266 1.66 0.15 -12.03
C SER A 266 1.21 -1.20 -12.55
N ILE A 267 1.65 -2.30 -11.91
CA ILE A 267 1.37 -3.68 -12.33
C ILE A 267 0.50 -4.33 -11.27
N HIS A 268 -0.67 -4.82 -11.69
CA HIS A 268 -1.70 -5.40 -10.84
C HIS A 268 -2.25 -6.71 -11.40
N ALA A 269 -2.94 -7.44 -10.55
CA ALA A 269 -3.73 -8.62 -10.89
C ALA A 269 -4.95 -8.72 -9.96
N ASP A 270 -5.77 -7.66 -9.95
CA ASP A 270 -6.85 -7.46 -8.96
C ASP A 270 -7.98 -8.50 -9.11
N ALA A 271 -9.05 -8.33 -8.36
CA ALA A 271 -10.21 -9.20 -8.31
C ALA A 271 -11.51 -8.42 -8.50
N PHE A 272 -12.43 -9.02 -9.23
CA PHE A 272 -13.86 -8.69 -9.14
C PHE A 272 -14.61 -9.67 -8.25
N THR A 273 -15.73 -9.21 -7.69
CA THR A 273 -16.68 -10.03 -6.91
C THR A 273 -17.19 -11.23 -7.72
N ARG A 274 -17.51 -11.02 -9.01
CA ARG A 274 -17.86 -12.10 -9.94
C ARG A 274 -16.59 -12.71 -10.52
N ARG A 275 -16.33 -13.97 -10.17
CA ARG A 275 -15.16 -14.74 -10.65
C ARG A 275 -15.16 -15.03 -12.16
N THR A 276 -16.24 -14.73 -12.86
CA THR A 276 -16.32 -14.84 -14.32
C THR A 276 -15.63 -13.70 -15.04
N ALA A 277 -15.36 -12.57 -14.38
CA ALA A 277 -14.55 -11.50 -14.98
C ALA A 277 -13.12 -11.99 -15.22
N HIS A 278 -12.62 -11.82 -16.44
CA HIS A 278 -11.31 -12.29 -16.88
C HIS A 278 -10.73 -11.35 -17.93
N GLY A 279 -9.47 -11.58 -18.29
CA GLY A 279 -8.73 -10.82 -19.28
C GLY A 279 -7.96 -9.65 -18.71
N ALA A 280 -6.98 -9.18 -19.47
CA ALA A 280 -6.14 -8.05 -19.12
C ALA A 280 -6.83 -6.71 -19.38
N SER A 281 -6.42 -5.66 -18.68
CA SER A 281 -6.93 -4.31 -18.88
C SER A 281 -5.84 -3.28 -18.61
N VAL A 282 -5.98 -2.09 -19.18
CA VAL A 282 -5.09 -0.95 -18.94
C VAL A 282 -5.92 0.25 -18.56
N PHE A 283 -5.48 0.96 -17.52
CA PHE A 283 -6.14 2.13 -16.97
C PHE A 283 -5.21 3.35 -16.98
N ALA A 284 -5.80 4.53 -17.13
CA ALA A 284 -5.15 5.82 -16.91
C ALA A 284 -5.93 6.64 -15.86
N LEU A 285 -5.35 7.74 -15.39
CA LEU A 285 -6.01 8.62 -14.42
C LEU A 285 -7.25 9.30 -15.03
N SER A 286 -8.32 9.43 -14.24
CA SER A 286 -9.37 10.43 -14.44
C SER A 286 -9.64 11.19 -13.14
N THR A 287 -9.74 12.50 -13.23
CA THR A 287 -10.17 13.39 -12.14
C THR A 287 -11.65 13.77 -12.20
N LYS A 288 -12.34 13.44 -13.31
CA LYS A 288 -13.73 13.83 -13.57
C LYS A 288 -14.74 12.68 -13.46
N GLY A 289 -14.26 11.49 -13.04
CA GLY A 289 -15.09 10.29 -12.88
C GLY A 289 -14.62 9.11 -13.71
N ALA A 290 -15.01 7.90 -13.30
CA ALA A 290 -14.59 6.67 -13.97
C ALA A 290 -15.36 6.40 -15.27
N THR A 291 -14.68 5.85 -16.27
CA THR A 291 -15.28 5.46 -17.57
C THR A 291 -16.25 4.28 -17.45
N SER A 292 -16.20 3.53 -16.35
CA SER A 292 -17.16 2.47 -16.07
C SER A 292 -17.30 2.17 -14.58
N ALA A 293 -18.37 1.46 -14.21
CA ALA A 293 -18.55 0.96 -12.85
C ALA A 293 -17.42 0.01 -12.42
N ALA A 294 -16.92 -0.82 -13.35
CA ALA A 294 -15.79 -1.71 -13.12
C ALA A 294 -14.50 -0.91 -12.81
N ALA A 295 -14.19 0.11 -13.61
CA ALA A 295 -13.03 0.98 -13.37
C ALA A 295 -13.15 1.75 -12.04
N ARG A 296 -14.36 2.21 -11.69
CA ARG A 296 -14.64 2.87 -10.40
C ARG A 296 -14.38 1.93 -9.22
N TYR A 297 -14.86 0.69 -9.31
CA TYR A 297 -14.70 -0.32 -8.28
C TYR A 297 -13.22 -0.64 -8.06
N LEU A 298 -12.46 -0.88 -9.14
CA LEU A 298 -11.02 -1.13 -9.06
C LEU A 298 -10.27 0.06 -8.46
N ALA A 299 -10.60 1.30 -8.84
CA ALA A 299 -9.97 2.46 -8.21
C ALA A 299 -10.26 2.55 -6.71
N GLN A 300 -11.46 2.17 -6.26
CA GLN A 300 -11.80 2.14 -4.84
C GLN A 300 -11.03 1.07 -4.08
N THR A 301 -10.97 -0.16 -4.60
CA THR A 301 -10.23 -1.28 -3.97
C THR A 301 -8.73 -1.00 -3.92
N GLN A 302 -8.16 -0.47 -5.00
CA GLN A 302 -6.74 -0.14 -5.08
C GLN A 302 -6.34 1.06 -4.20
N ASN A 303 -7.21 2.06 -4.07
CA ASN A 303 -6.95 3.20 -3.19
C ASN A 303 -7.03 2.83 -1.69
N ALA A 304 -7.67 1.71 -1.34
CA ALA A 304 -7.71 1.20 0.02
C ALA A 304 -6.37 0.57 0.49
N ALA A 305 -5.38 0.41 -0.41
CA ALA A 305 -4.09 -0.19 -0.10
C ALA A 305 -3.36 0.50 1.07
N ASP A 306 -3.44 1.83 1.20
CA ASP A 306 -2.83 2.55 2.34
C ASP A 306 -3.48 2.23 3.69
N GLU A 307 -4.80 1.99 3.70
CA GLU A 307 -5.54 1.60 4.90
C GLU A 307 -5.29 0.11 5.26
N ILE A 308 -5.20 -0.75 4.25
CA ILE A 308 -4.86 -2.16 4.38
C ILE A 308 -3.42 -2.32 4.85
N GLY A 309 -2.46 -1.70 4.16
CA GLY A 309 -1.05 -1.76 4.51
C GLY A 309 -0.77 -1.10 5.84
N GLY A 310 -1.48 -0.02 6.18
CA GLY A 310 -1.36 0.66 7.46
C GLY A 310 -0.30 1.75 7.41
N VAL A 311 -0.74 2.98 7.14
CA VAL A 311 0.09 4.19 7.11
C VAL A 311 -0.36 5.20 8.17
N SER A 312 0.57 6.03 8.65
CA SER A 312 0.19 7.20 9.44
C SER A 312 -0.47 8.22 8.53
N LYS A 313 -1.61 8.79 8.92
CA LYS A 313 -2.21 9.93 8.21
C LYS A 313 -1.27 11.13 8.35
N SER A 314 -0.31 11.33 7.44
CA SER A 314 0.40 12.60 7.34
C SER A 314 -0.59 13.63 6.82
N GLY A 315 -0.77 14.74 7.56
CA GLY A 315 -1.75 15.78 7.23
C GLY A 315 -1.58 16.27 5.81
N ASP A 316 -2.60 16.07 4.97
CA ASP A 316 -2.62 16.59 3.61
C ASP A 316 -2.88 18.09 3.66
N ARG A 317 -1.82 18.87 3.49
CA ARG A 317 -1.95 20.23 2.94
C ARG A 317 -1.76 20.11 1.43
N TYR A 318 -2.84 19.76 0.74
CA TYR A 318 -2.90 19.93 -0.70
C TYR A 318 -3.06 21.43 -0.98
N LEU A 319 -2.06 22.04 -1.62
CA LEU A 319 -2.11 23.43 -2.07
C LEU A 319 -2.72 23.45 -3.47
N ASP A 320 -3.79 24.23 -3.67
CA ASP A 320 -4.35 24.56 -4.98
C ASP A 320 -3.33 25.32 -5.83
N HIS A 321 -3.37 25.19 -7.17
CA HIS A 321 -3.27 26.29 -8.14
C HIS A 321 -3.54 25.78 -9.58
N THR A 322 -4.44 26.45 -10.29
CA THR A 322 -4.97 26.16 -11.65
C THR A 322 -3.97 25.83 -12.77
N ILE A 323 -2.68 26.17 -12.65
CA ILE A 323 -1.62 25.75 -13.59
C ILE A 323 -1.45 24.21 -13.57
N PHE A 324 -1.74 23.59 -12.43
CA PHE A 324 -1.68 22.14 -12.21
C PHE A 324 -2.64 21.36 -13.12
N ASP A 325 -3.85 21.87 -13.32
CA ASP A 325 -4.90 21.16 -14.06
C ASP A 325 -4.56 21.00 -15.55
N LEU A 326 -3.90 22.00 -16.15
CA LEU A 326 -3.51 21.94 -17.57
C LEU A 326 -2.38 20.92 -17.78
N MET A 327 -1.35 20.93 -16.93
CA MET A 327 -0.28 19.94 -16.98
C MET A 327 -0.82 18.53 -16.77
N GLN A 328 -1.67 18.35 -15.77
CA GLN A 328 -2.29 17.05 -15.49
C GLN A 328 -3.17 16.58 -16.66
N THR A 329 -3.89 17.48 -17.32
CA THR A 329 -4.69 17.13 -18.51
C THR A 329 -3.81 16.64 -19.67
N ALA A 330 -2.69 17.31 -19.95
CA ALA A 330 -1.73 16.86 -20.96
C ALA A 330 -1.14 15.50 -20.61
N THR A 331 -0.71 15.31 -19.36
CA THR A 331 -0.17 14.06 -18.84
C THR A 331 -1.18 12.91 -18.91
N ILE A 332 -2.47 13.17 -18.63
CA ILE A 332 -3.55 12.18 -18.81
C ILE A 332 -3.69 11.78 -20.28
N ASN A 333 -3.66 12.74 -21.20
CA ASN A 333 -3.75 12.46 -22.65
C ASN A 333 -2.58 11.60 -23.14
N ASP A 334 -1.37 11.87 -22.67
CA ASP A 334 -0.20 11.05 -23.01
C ASP A 334 -0.26 9.67 -22.35
N SER A 335 -0.79 9.58 -21.13
CA SER A 335 -1.08 8.31 -20.45
C SER A 335 -2.09 7.45 -21.23
N LEU A 336 -3.11 8.07 -21.85
CA LEU A 336 -4.09 7.37 -22.69
C LEU A 336 -3.45 6.84 -23.98
N LYS A 337 -2.60 7.63 -24.65
CA LYS A 337 -1.84 7.19 -25.83
C LYS A 337 -0.91 6.04 -25.47
N PHE A 338 -0.12 6.20 -24.41
CA PHE A 338 0.79 5.18 -23.91
C PHE A 338 0.03 3.88 -23.55
N GLY A 339 -1.05 4.01 -22.78
CA GLY A 339 -1.90 2.89 -22.39
C GLY A 339 -2.47 2.15 -23.60
N LYS A 340 -2.82 2.85 -24.68
CA LYS A 340 -3.32 2.23 -25.93
C LYS A 340 -2.25 1.37 -26.60
N HIS A 341 -0.99 1.83 -26.62
CA HIS A 341 0.13 1.03 -27.15
C HIS A 341 0.36 -0.22 -26.32
N VAL A 342 0.34 -0.12 -24.99
CA VAL A 342 0.48 -1.27 -24.09
C VAL A 342 -0.69 -2.24 -24.26
N LEU A 343 -1.93 -1.74 -24.23
CA LEU A 343 -3.14 -2.55 -24.37
C LEU A 343 -3.16 -3.33 -25.69
N SER A 344 -2.74 -2.70 -26.81
CA SER A 344 -2.68 -3.37 -28.11
C SER A 344 -1.69 -4.54 -28.14
N HIS A 345 -0.55 -4.43 -27.45
CA HIS A 345 0.43 -5.52 -27.37
C HIS A 345 -0.01 -6.61 -26.40
N VAL A 346 -0.57 -6.25 -25.25
CA VAL A 346 -1.15 -7.19 -24.29
C VAL A 346 -2.31 -7.98 -24.91
N GLY A 347 -3.13 -7.35 -25.76
CA GLY A 347 -4.22 -8.02 -26.48
C GLY A 347 -3.78 -9.10 -27.46
N LYS A 348 -2.49 -9.17 -27.81
CA LYS A 348 -1.92 -10.26 -28.64
C LYS A 348 -1.59 -11.52 -27.84
N ILE A 349 -1.41 -11.40 -26.52
CA ILE A 349 -0.97 -12.52 -25.65
C ILE A 349 -2.10 -13.03 -24.75
N THR A 350 -3.14 -12.23 -24.52
CA THR A 350 -4.31 -12.64 -23.73
C THR A 350 -5.57 -11.90 -24.17
N GLN A 351 -6.72 -12.46 -23.84
CA GLN A 351 -7.99 -11.77 -24.00
C GLN A 351 -8.00 -10.49 -23.17
N LEU A 352 -8.52 -9.42 -23.75
CA LEU A 352 -8.71 -8.16 -23.05
C LEU A 352 -10.08 -8.15 -22.38
N HIS A 353 -10.12 -7.68 -21.13
CA HIS A 353 -11.38 -7.36 -20.46
C HIS A 353 -12.14 -6.25 -21.18
N LYS A 354 -11.38 -5.25 -21.67
CA LYS A 354 -11.88 -4.18 -22.54
C LYS A 354 -10.89 -3.86 -23.64
N LYS A 355 -11.44 -3.50 -24.81
CA LYS A 355 -10.66 -3.16 -26.00
C LYS A 355 -10.11 -1.73 -26.01
N SER A 356 -10.45 -0.92 -25.00
CA SER A 356 -9.99 0.47 -24.82
C SER A 356 -9.37 0.65 -23.45
N VAL A 357 -8.50 1.66 -23.32
CA VAL A 357 -7.97 2.10 -22.02
C VAL A 357 -9.14 2.69 -21.22
N ASP A 358 -9.34 2.20 -20.01
CA ASP A 358 -10.33 2.76 -19.08
C ASP A 358 -9.70 3.85 -18.21
N GLN A 359 -10.51 4.68 -17.55
CA GLN A 359 -10.01 5.67 -16.61
C GLN A 359 -10.78 5.64 -15.31
N ALA A 360 -10.09 5.93 -14.20
CA ALA A 360 -10.68 6.17 -12.89
C ALA A 360 -9.69 6.92 -11.98
N GLY A 361 -10.13 7.29 -10.78
CA GLY A 361 -9.36 8.07 -9.81
C GLY A 361 -8.33 7.25 -9.02
N PHE A 362 -7.44 6.51 -9.69
CA PHE A 362 -6.36 5.76 -9.03
C PHE A 362 -5.34 6.71 -8.40
N ALA A 363 -5.12 6.61 -7.09
CA ALA A 363 -4.22 7.50 -6.35
C ALA A 363 -2.76 7.36 -6.81
N VAL A 364 -2.35 6.15 -7.21
CA VAL A 364 -1.00 5.87 -7.70
C VAL A 364 -0.70 6.48 -9.08
N LEU A 365 -1.73 6.90 -9.82
CA LEU A 365 -1.59 7.52 -11.15
C LEU A 365 -1.64 9.06 -11.09
N LYS A 366 -1.55 9.65 -9.90
CA LYS A 366 -1.71 11.10 -9.69
C LYS A 366 -0.44 11.93 -9.93
N ALA A 367 0.62 11.35 -10.49
CA ALA A 367 1.79 12.14 -10.91
C ALA A 367 1.35 13.18 -11.96
N PRO A 368 1.51 14.50 -11.71
CA PRO A 368 1.03 15.52 -12.64
C PRO A 368 1.90 15.64 -13.89
N ASP A 369 3.15 15.18 -13.81
CA ASP A 369 4.25 15.41 -14.75
C ASP A 369 4.77 14.11 -15.40
N ILE A 370 4.20 12.95 -15.09
CA ILE A 370 4.65 11.64 -15.58
C ILE A 370 3.48 10.86 -16.19
N PRO A 371 3.49 10.53 -17.49
CA PRO A 371 2.51 9.63 -18.08
C PRO A 371 2.46 8.29 -17.33
N SER A 372 1.30 7.98 -16.79
CA SER A 372 1.11 6.92 -15.79
C SER A 372 -0.04 6.00 -16.20
N ILE A 373 0.22 4.69 -16.22
CA ILE A 373 -0.81 3.68 -16.45
C ILE A 373 -0.81 2.63 -15.34
N LEU A 374 -1.96 2.01 -15.14
CA LEU A 374 -2.13 0.80 -14.35
C LEU A 374 -2.49 -0.35 -15.28
N VAL A 375 -1.70 -1.42 -15.25
CA VAL A 375 -1.89 -2.63 -16.05
C VAL A 375 -2.44 -3.73 -15.15
N GLU A 376 -3.70 -4.07 -15.36
CA GLU A 376 -4.29 -5.29 -14.82
C GLU A 376 -3.87 -6.45 -15.72
N THR A 377 -2.92 -7.25 -15.24
CA THR A 377 -2.35 -8.35 -16.02
C THR A 377 -3.41 -9.43 -16.28
N ALA A 378 -4.21 -9.74 -15.27
CA ALA A 378 -5.43 -10.54 -15.34
C ALA A 378 -6.19 -10.41 -14.01
N PHE A 379 -7.43 -10.89 -13.93
CA PHE A 379 -8.15 -10.92 -12.66
C PHE A 379 -7.90 -12.22 -11.89
N ILE A 380 -7.19 -12.14 -10.76
CA ILE A 380 -6.82 -13.31 -9.94
C ILE A 380 -8.03 -14.00 -9.29
N SER A 381 -9.19 -13.34 -9.23
CA SER A 381 -10.43 -13.98 -8.77
C SER A 381 -10.96 -15.04 -9.74
N ASN A 382 -10.58 -14.99 -11.02
CA ASN A 382 -10.89 -16.01 -12.00
C ASN A 382 -9.91 -17.18 -11.90
N ILE A 383 -10.44 -18.41 -11.84
CA ILE A 383 -9.65 -19.62 -11.60
C ILE A 383 -8.66 -19.92 -12.72
N GLN A 384 -9.06 -19.68 -13.97
CA GLN A 384 -8.21 -19.95 -15.13
C GLN A 384 -7.08 -18.92 -15.21
N GLU A 385 -7.40 -17.65 -14.98
CA GLU A 385 -6.41 -16.58 -14.92
C GLU A 385 -5.46 -16.74 -13.74
N GLU A 386 -5.93 -17.12 -12.54
CA GLU A 386 -5.09 -17.46 -11.39
C GLU A 386 -4.07 -18.56 -11.76
N ARG A 387 -4.51 -19.61 -12.45
CA ARG A 387 -3.62 -20.68 -12.92
C ARG A 387 -2.59 -20.16 -13.91
N ARG A 388 -2.98 -19.29 -14.85
CA ARG A 388 -2.08 -18.69 -15.85
C ARG A 388 -1.05 -17.76 -15.21
N LEU A 389 -1.49 -16.90 -14.30
CA LEU A 389 -0.65 -15.93 -13.57
C LEU A 389 0.51 -16.61 -12.84
N ARG A 390 0.32 -17.84 -12.36
CA ARG A 390 1.37 -18.64 -11.70
C ARG A 390 2.41 -19.23 -12.64
N THR A 391 2.22 -19.16 -13.96
CA THR A 391 3.15 -19.76 -14.92
C THR A 391 4.24 -18.78 -15.33
N ALA A 392 5.50 -19.22 -15.32
CA ALA A 392 6.63 -18.42 -15.78
C ALA A 392 6.45 -17.94 -17.23
N ARG A 393 5.86 -18.78 -18.09
CA ARG A 393 5.57 -18.45 -19.50
C ARG A 393 4.64 -17.25 -19.62
N TYR A 394 3.49 -17.26 -18.93
CA TYR A 394 2.54 -16.15 -19.02
C TYR A 394 3.13 -14.84 -18.47
N GLN A 395 3.80 -14.92 -17.32
CA GLN A 395 4.46 -13.76 -16.72
C GLN A 395 5.52 -13.15 -17.65
N GLN A 396 6.28 -14.00 -18.35
CA GLN A 396 7.27 -13.58 -19.34
C GLN A 396 6.62 -12.92 -20.56
N GLN A 397 5.59 -13.54 -21.12
CA GLN A 397 4.83 -12.97 -22.25
C GLN A 397 4.21 -11.62 -21.91
N MET A 398 3.68 -11.47 -20.68
CA MET A 398 3.14 -10.20 -20.20
C MET A 398 4.23 -9.12 -20.11
N ALA A 399 5.39 -9.45 -19.54
CA ALA A 399 6.52 -8.53 -19.46
C ALA A 399 7.00 -8.11 -20.87
N GLU A 400 7.12 -9.04 -21.82
CA GLU A 400 7.47 -8.75 -23.21
C GLU A 400 6.45 -7.85 -23.90
N ALA A 401 5.15 -8.10 -23.67
CA ALA A 401 4.07 -7.29 -24.24
C ALA A 401 4.08 -5.85 -23.69
N ILE A 402 4.30 -5.66 -22.39
CA ILE A 402 4.42 -4.33 -21.79
C ILE A 402 5.64 -3.59 -22.36
N LEU A 403 6.81 -4.24 -22.45
CA LEU A 403 7.99 -3.64 -23.06
C LEU A 403 7.76 -3.26 -24.53
N ALA A 404 7.13 -4.14 -25.31
CA ALA A 404 6.79 -3.83 -26.70
C ALA A 404 5.86 -2.60 -26.80
N GLY A 405 4.89 -2.49 -25.89
CA GLY A 405 4.04 -1.30 -25.78
C GLY A 405 4.81 -0.02 -25.45
N ILE A 406 5.75 -0.08 -24.51
CA ILE A 406 6.65 1.04 -24.16
C ILE A 406 7.46 1.46 -25.39
N LYS A 407 8.12 0.51 -26.07
CA LYS A 407 8.91 0.79 -27.27
C LYS A 407 8.06 1.40 -28.40
N ALA A 408 6.86 0.86 -28.61
CA ALA A 408 5.94 1.36 -29.63
C ALA A 408 5.47 2.80 -29.35
N TYR A 409 5.24 3.17 -28.09
CA TYR A 409 4.89 4.53 -27.71
C TYR A 409 6.00 5.54 -28.07
N PHE A 410 7.26 5.24 -27.75
CA PHE A 410 8.38 6.10 -28.13
C PHE A 410 8.66 6.13 -29.64
N ALA A 411 8.50 4.99 -30.32
CA ALA A 411 8.65 4.91 -31.78
C ALA A 411 7.60 5.75 -32.52
N ALA A 412 6.37 5.83 -32.00
CA ALA A 412 5.30 6.68 -32.52
C ALA A 412 5.48 8.18 -32.20
N GLY A 413 6.65 8.56 -31.68
CA GLY A 413 6.95 9.93 -31.31
C GLY A 413 6.22 10.36 -30.04
N GLY A 414 6.01 9.45 -29.08
CA GLY A 414 5.54 9.79 -27.74
C GLY A 414 6.34 10.96 -27.15
N ILE A 415 5.77 12.16 -27.29
CA ILE A 415 6.33 13.39 -26.73
C ILE A 415 5.87 13.37 -25.28
N LEU A 416 6.80 13.16 -24.35
CA LEU A 416 6.59 13.57 -22.97
C LEU A 416 6.23 15.05 -23.01
N ALA A 417 5.05 15.42 -22.51
CA ALA A 417 4.57 16.80 -22.46
C ALA A 417 5.73 17.80 -22.36
N ARG A 418 6.11 18.38 -23.50
CA ARG A 418 7.10 19.45 -23.55
C ARG A 418 6.37 20.70 -23.12
N ARG A 419 7.00 21.44 -22.20
CA ARG A 419 6.91 22.90 -22.20
C ARG A 419 7.72 23.42 -23.38
#